data_AF-A0AAP0KJX3-F1
#
_entry.id   AF-A0AAP0KJX3-F1
#
_cell.length_a   1.000
_cell.length_b   1.000
_cell.length_c   1.000
_cell.angle_alpha   90.00
_cell.angle_beta   90.00
_cell.angle_gamma   90.00
#
_symmetry.space_group_name_H-M   'P 1'
#
loop_
_entity.id
_entity.type
_entity.pdbx_description
1 polymer ?
#
loop_
_entity_poly.entity_id
_entity_poly.type
_entity_poly.pdbx_seq_one_letter_code
_entity_poly.pdbx_strand_id
1 'polypeptide(L)'
;MPYSPKSFHSRPSHHPPLTRRSWFLVFCVLLGLSGFLFGSIALLRTSGSGYACKDFKPRSVSVVWERGRGGGGEIGLDGDRMTKRHKVMGFVGIQTGFDSVGRRRSLRSTWMPSDRLGLQRLEESTGLAFRFVIGRSSDRSKMSALKKEVAQFDDFLLLDIEEQYSKLPYKTLAFFKAAYELFDSEFYVKADDDIYLRPDRLSLLLAKERSHTQTYIGCMKKGRVFTDPKLKWYEPLSDLLGNEYFLHAYGPIYALSADVVASLVALRNNSFRMFSNEDVTIGAWMLAMNINHENNRALCEPECTPSSIAVWDIPKCSGLCNPEKRLLELHQKESCSSSPTVESDEE
;
A
#
# COMPACT_ATOMS: atom_id res chain seq x y z
N MET A 1 -10.65 -28.95 115.01
CA MET A 1 -11.74 -29.50 114.18
C MET A 1 -12.77 -28.40 113.95
N PRO A 2 -13.48 -28.32 112.81
CA PRO A 2 -13.47 -29.22 111.63
C PRO A 2 -12.73 -28.56 110.44
N TYR A 3 -11.87 -29.25 109.69
CA TYR A 3 -12.13 -30.18 108.58
C TYR A 3 -13.03 -29.64 107.46
N SER A 4 -12.40 -29.30 106.32
CA SER A 4 -13.04 -29.22 105.01
C SER A 4 -12.09 -29.81 103.94
N PRO A 5 -12.57 -30.57 102.94
CA PRO A 5 -11.77 -31.52 102.18
C PRO A 5 -11.18 -30.95 100.87
N LYS A 6 -10.15 -31.65 100.37
CA LYS A 6 -9.39 -31.37 99.13
C LYS A 6 -10.22 -31.59 97.86
N SER A 7 -9.99 -30.78 96.82
CA SER A 7 -10.15 -31.21 95.43
C SER A 7 -9.17 -30.48 94.52
N PHE A 8 -8.06 -31.13 94.15
CA PHE A 8 -7.28 -30.75 92.98
C PHE A 8 -7.97 -31.34 91.75
N HIS A 9 -8.50 -30.49 90.88
CA HIS A 9 -8.91 -30.90 89.54
C HIS A 9 -7.74 -30.73 88.58
N SER A 10 -7.35 -31.85 87.96
CA SER A 10 -6.49 -31.91 86.79
C SER A 10 -7.17 -31.21 85.60
N ARG A 11 -6.44 -30.31 84.93
CA ARG A 11 -6.84 -29.76 83.63
C ARG A 11 -6.92 -30.90 82.60
N PRO A 12 -7.99 -31.02 81.81
CA PRO A 12 -7.95 -31.88 80.64
C PRO A 12 -7.08 -31.22 79.56
N SER A 13 -6.12 -31.98 79.02
CA SER A 13 -5.46 -31.68 77.76
C SER A 13 -6.49 -31.84 76.63
N HIS A 14 -6.98 -30.73 76.09
CA HIS A 14 -7.75 -30.74 74.85
C HIS A 14 -6.81 -31.04 73.68
N HIS A 15 -6.72 -32.30 73.27
CA HIS A 15 -6.30 -32.64 71.92
C HIS A 15 -7.41 -32.23 70.94
N PRO A 16 -7.11 -31.45 69.88
CA PRO A 16 -8.08 -31.19 68.83
C PRO A 16 -8.38 -32.50 68.08
N PRO A 17 -9.61 -32.73 67.60
CA PRO A 17 -9.96 -33.97 66.93
C PRO A 17 -9.21 -34.09 65.61
N LEU A 18 -8.56 -35.24 65.39
CA LEU A 18 -7.81 -35.60 64.18
C LEU A 18 -8.67 -35.62 62.89
N THR A 19 -9.98 -35.39 62.97
CA THR A 19 -10.90 -35.46 61.83
C THR A 19 -10.91 -34.21 60.95
N ARG A 20 -10.56 -33.03 61.49
CA ARG A 20 -10.61 -31.77 60.71
C ARG A 20 -9.43 -31.61 59.76
N ARG A 21 -8.26 -32.16 60.09
CA ARG A 21 -7.03 -32.07 59.27
C ARG A 21 -7.11 -32.93 58.01
N SER A 22 -7.84 -34.05 58.07
CA SER A 22 -8.04 -34.97 56.95
C SER A 22 -8.92 -34.36 55.85
N TRP A 23 -10.00 -33.68 56.21
CA TRP A 23 -10.89 -33.02 55.24
C TRP A 23 -10.23 -31.84 54.52
N PHE A 24 -9.37 -31.08 55.20
CA PHE A 24 -8.58 -30.03 54.55
C PHE A 24 -7.58 -30.58 53.53
N LEU A 25 -6.91 -31.70 53.85
CA LEU A 25 -5.98 -32.35 52.92
C LEU A 25 -6.72 -32.94 51.71
N VAL A 26 -7.87 -33.58 51.93
CA VAL A 26 -8.73 -34.11 50.85
C VAL A 26 -9.25 -32.96 49.97
N PHE A 27 -9.67 -31.84 50.55
CA PHE A 27 -10.12 -30.66 49.81
C PHE A 27 -8.99 -30.03 48.98
N CYS A 28 -7.78 -29.92 49.52
CA CYS A 28 -6.61 -29.43 48.79
C CYS A 28 -6.21 -30.36 47.63
N VAL A 29 -6.30 -31.68 47.82
CA VAL A 29 -6.04 -32.66 46.75
C VAL A 29 -7.11 -32.58 45.66
N LEU A 30 -8.39 -32.43 46.02
CA LEU A 30 -9.47 -32.24 45.05
C LEU A 30 -9.34 -30.93 44.26
N LEU A 31 -8.95 -29.83 44.92
CA LEU A 31 -8.64 -28.57 44.24
C LEU A 31 -7.44 -28.72 43.30
N GLY A 32 -6.37 -29.38 43.74
CA GLY A 32 -5.19 -29.67 42.91
C GLY A 32 -5.52 -30.52 41.69
N LEU A 33 -6.32 -31.58 41.85
CA LEU A 33 -6.78 -32.44 40.76
C LEU A 33 -7.71 -31.68 39.79
N SER A 34 -8.60 -30.82 40.31
CA SER A 34 -9.44 -29.97 39.46
C SER A 34 -8.60 -28.96 38.66
N GLY A 35 -7.59 -28.34 39.27
CA GLY A 35 -6.66 -27.43 38.60
C GLY A 35 -5.83 -28.13 37.52
N PHE A 36 -5.43 -29.39 37.76
CA PHE A 36 -4.71 -30.20 36.78
C PHE A 36 -5.61 -30.64 35.61
N LEU A 37 -6.88 -30.95 35.89
CA LEU A 37 -7.91 -31.22 34.86
C LEU A 37 -8.21 -29.97 34.02
N PHE A 38 -8.39 -28.80 34.64
CA PHE A 38 -8.58 -27.55 33.92
C PHE A 38 -7.34 -27.14 33.12
N GLY A 39 -6.14 -27.33 33.67
CA GLY A 39 -4.87 -27.06 32.99
C GLY A 39 -4.61 -28.00 31.81
N SER A 40 -4.92 -29.29 31.95
CA SER A 40 -4.82 -30.25 30.85
C SER A 40 -5.89 -30.02 29.78
N ILE A 41 -7.13 -29.65 30.13
CA ILE A 41 -8.16 -29.23 29.16
C ILE A 41 -7.76 -27.94 28.45
N ALA A 42 -7.09 -26.99 29.13
CA ALA A 42 -6.55 -25.79 28.50
C ALA A 42 -5.41 -26.11 27.52
N LEU A 43 -4.48 -27.00 27.88
CA LEU A 43 -3.38 -27.45 27.02
C LEU A 43 -3.85 -28.32 25.83
N LEU A 44 -4.91 -29.10 26.02
CA LEU A 44 -5.59 -29.87 24.97
C LEU A 44 -6.39 -28.94 24.04
N ARG A 45 -7.01 -27.87 24.56
CA ARG A 45 -7.66 -26.82 23.74
C ARG A 45 -6.67 -26.00 22.93
N THR A 46 -5.45 -25.77 23.43
CA THR A 46 -4.39 -25.11 22.63
C THR A 46 -3.84 -25.97 21.50
N SER A 47 -4.07 -27.29 21.52
CA SER A 47 -3.62 -28.21 20.47
C SER A 47 -4.73 -28.63 19.48
N GLY A 48 -5.97 -28.19 19.68
CA GLY A 48 -7.12 -28.58 18.84
C GLY A 48 -8.08 -27.46 18.44
N SER A 49 -7.88 -26.23 18.93
CA SER A 49 -8.61 -25.05 18.48
C SER A 49 -7.64 -24.16 17.74
N GLY A 50 -7.50 -24.39 16.43
CA GLY A 50 -6.95 -23.38 15.54
C GLY A 50 -7.68 -22.08 15.84
N TYR A 51 -6.96 -21.06 16.32
CA TYR A 51 -7.48 -19.71 16.29
C TYR A 51 -7.97 -19.49 14.88
N ALA A 52 -9.30 -19.41 14.73
CA ALA A 52 -9.92 -19.13 13.46
C ALA A 52 -9.17 -17.92 12.89
N CYS A 53 -8.47 -18.11 11.77
CA CYS A 53 -8.11 -16.97 10.94
C CYS A 53 -9.43 -16.24 10.73
N LYS A 54 -9.55 -15.02 11.26
CA LYS A 54 -10.56 -14.10 10.74
C LYS A 54 -10.38 -14.15 9.23
N ASP A 55 -11.42 -14.52 8.50
CA ASP A 55 -11.43 -14.59 7.04
C ASP A 55 -11.12 -13.20 6.49
N PHE A 56 -9.83 -12.87 6.42
CA PHE A 56 -9.36 -11.63 5.88
C PHE A 56 -9.29 -11.83 4.37
N LYS A 57 -10.19 -11.15 3.65
CA LYS A 57 -10.17 -11.16 2.18
C LYS A 57 -8.80 -10.67 1.68
N PRO A 58 -8.10 -11.41 0.81
CA PRO A 58 -6.81 -10.99 0.25
C PRO A 58 -6.91 -9.59 -0.37
N ARG A 59 -5.89 -8.77 -0.14
CA ARG A 59 -5.77 -7.40 -0.67
C ARG A 59 -4.92 -7.36 -1.94
N SER A 60 -4.01 -8.31 -2.09
CA SER A 60 -3.24 -8.50 -3.31
C SER A 60 -4.09 -9.15 -4.38
N VAL A 61 -3.99 -8.64 -5.60
CA VAL A 61 -4.77 -9.12 -6.74
C VAL A 61 -3.84 -9.35 -7.92
N SER A 62 -4.05 -10.45 -8.64
CA SER A 62 -3.38 -10.72 -9.92
C SER A 62 -4.36 -10.52 -11.05
N VAL A 63 -3.92 -9.79 -12.08
CA VAL A 63 -4.72 -9.46 -13.26
C VAL A 63 -4.10 -10.12 -14.49
N VAL A 64 -4.86 -11.02 -15.11
CA VAL A 64 -4.47 -11.75 -16.33
C VAL A 64 -5.25 -11.16 -17.51
N TRP A 65 -4.52 -10.74 -18.54
CA TRP A 65 -5.11 -10.27 -19.79
C TRP A 65 -5.22 -11.45 -20.75
N GLU A 66 -6.42 -11.90 -21.10
CA GLU A 66 -6.56 -12.96 -22.10
C GLU A 66 -6.02 -12.49 -23.46
N ARG A 67 -5.07 -13.26 -24.02
CA ARG A 67 -4.59 -13.05 -25.40
C ARG A 67 -5.33 -14.00 -26.33
N GLY A 68 -6.46 -13.57 -26.92
CA GLY A 68 -7.07 -14.35 -27.99
C GLY A 68 -8.35 -13.80 -28.62
N ARG A 69 -8.23 -13.36 -29.88
CA ARG A 69 -9.28 -13.13 -30.91
C ARG A 69 -10.21 -11.93 -30.73
N GLY A 70 -9.79 -10.80 -31.32
CA GLY A 70 -10.68 -9.90 -32.06
C GLY A 70 -11.90 -9.35 -31.33
N GLY A 71 -11.68 -8.30 -30.53
CA GLY A 71 -12.73 -7.44 -29.98
C GLY A 71 -12.74 -7.43 -28.46
N GLY A 72 -12.42 -6.26 -27.87
CA GLY A 72 -12.53 -5.99 -26.43
C GLY A 72 -11.68 -6.88 -25.53
N GLY A 73 -10.58 -6.38 -24.98
CA GLY A 73 -9.84 -7.11 -23.96
C GLY A 73 -10.66 -7.21 -22.68
N GLU A 74 -11.35 -8.33 -22.47
CA GLU A 74 -11.90 -8.71 -21.18
C GLU A 74 -10.78 -9.22 -20.27
N ILE A 75 -10.83 -8.80 -19.02
CA ILE A 75 -9.91 -9.22 -17.97
C ILE A 75 -10.52 -10.47 -17.34
N GLY A 76 -9.78 -11.57 -17.34
CA GLY A 76 -10.20 -12.79 -16.68
C GLY A 76 -10.04 -12.66 -15.17
N LEU A 77 -11.07 -12.17 -14.47
CA LEU A 77 -11.21 -12.37 -13.03
C LEU A 77 -11.77 -13.79 -12.82
N ASP A 78 -11.04 -14.61 -12.07
CA ASP A 78 -11.39 -16.00 -11.79
C ASP A 78 -12.77 -16.07 -11.08
N GLY A 79 -13.81 -16.50 -11.81
CA GLY A 79 -15.05 -17.09 -11.29
C GLY A 79 -16.12 -16.18 -10.64
N ASP A 80 -17.22 -15.97 -11.38
CA ASP A 80 -18.61 -15.92 -10.90
C ASP A 80 -18.92 -15.05 -9.66
N ARG A 81 -18.90 -13.72 -9.87
CA ARG A 81 -19.81 -12.73 -9.27
C ARG A 81 -19.47 -11.40 -9.90
N MET A 82 -20.47 -10.64 -10.33
CA MET A 82 -20.29 -9.22 -10.64
C MET A 82 -19.95 -8.50 -9.32
N THR A 83 -18.68 -8.62 -8.89
CA THR A 83 -18.22 -8.09 -7.62
C THR A 83 -18.22 -6.58 -7.76
N LYS A 84 -19.09 -5.92 -6.98
CA LYS A 84 -19.09 -4.47 -6.85
C LYS A 84 -17.66 -3.99 -6.61
N ARG A 85 -17.15 -3.13 -7.50
CA ARG A 85 -15.84 -2.48 -7.42
C ARG A 85 -15.62 -1.88 -6.02
N HIS A 86 -14.41 -2.00 -5.49
CA HIS A 86 -14.11 -1.49 -4.15
C HIS A 86 -14.06 0.05 -4.18
N LYS A 87 -14.95 0.69 -3.42
CA LYS A 87 -15.09 2.15 -3.44
C LYS A 87 -14.05 2.83 -2.55
N VAL A 88 -13.28 3.76 -3.11
CA VAL A 88 -12.28 4.59 -2.43
C VAL A 88 -12.25 5.98 -3.05
N MET A 89 -11.73 7.00 -2.37
CA MET A 89 -11.55 8.33 -2.96
C MET A 89 -10.49 8.27 -4.06
N GLY A 90 -9.32 7.70 -3.75
CA GLY A 90 -8.20 7.57 -4.68
C GLY A 90 -7.58 6.16 -4.65
N PHE A 91 -7.08 5.68 -5.79
CA PHE A 91 -6.23 4.48 -5.86
C PHE A 91 -4.80 4.82 -6.27
N VAL A 92 -3.83 4.55 -5.40
CA VAL A 92 -2.41 4.84 -5.60
C VAL A 92 -1.67 3.55 -5.97
N GLY A 93 -1.22 3.49 -7.23
CA GLY A 93 -0.35 2.43 -7.74
C GLY A 93 1.11 2.86 -7.70
N ILE A 94 1.89 2.20 -6.83
CA ILE A 94 3.32 2.44 -6.66
C ILE A 94 4.08 1.53 -7.62
N GLN A 95 4.54 2.08 -8.74
CA GLN A 95 5.26 1.38 -9.78
C GLN A 95 6.63 0.91 -9.25
N THR A 96 6.83 -0.40 -9.22
CA THR A 96 8.04 -1.03 -8.68
C THR A 96 8.53 -2.17 -9.56
N GLY A 97 9.79 -2.57 -9.42
CA GLY A 97 10.41 -3.66 -10.19
C GLY A 97 11.08 -4.72 -9.31
N PHE A 98 11.60 -5.77 -9.95
CA PHE A 98 12.28 -6.85 -9.24
C PHE A 98 13.57 -6.41 -8.54
N ASP A 99 14.22 -5.36 -9.04
CA ASP A 99 15.46 -4.84 -8.45
C ASP A 99 15.19 -3.79 -7.35
N SER A 100 13.92 -3.49 -7.05
CA SER A 100 13.48 -2.49 -6.07
C SER A 100 13.08 -3.07 -4.71
N VAL A 101 13.53 -4.28 -4.34
CA VAL A 101 13.17 -4.92 -3.06
C VAL A 101 13.53 -4.02 -1.87
N GLY A 102 14.71 -3.40 -1.89
CA GLY A 102 15.15 -2.49 -0.83
C GLY A 102 14.30 -1.22 -0.76
N ARG A 103 13.89 -0.66 -1.91
CA ARG A 103 12.97 0.49 -1.97
C ARG A 103 11.61 0.17 -1.36
N ARG A 104 11.01 -0.96 -1.74
CA ARG A 104 9.75 -1.42 -1.13
C ARG A 104 9.86 -1.59 0.38
N ARG A 105 10.99 -2.12 0.87
CA ARG A 105 11.26 -2.21 2.31
C ARG A 105 11.30 -0.82 2.96
N SER A 106 12.01 0.14 2.37
CA SER A 106 12.10 1.49 2.92
C SER A 106 10.75 2.21 2.91
N LEU A 107 9.96 2.06 1.85
CA LEU A 107 8.57 2.54 1.79
C LEU A 107 7.72 1.94 2.91
N ARG A 108 7.86 0.62 3.12
CA ARG A 108 7.22 -0.14 4.20
C ARG A 108 7.57 0.30 5.61
N SER A 109 8.77 0.85 5.78
CA SER A 109 9.27 1.41 7.04
C SER A 109 9.03 2.92 7.18
N THR A 110 8.31 3.54 6.24
CA THR A 110 8.03 4.98 6.24
C THR A 110 6.55 5.25 5.99
N TRP A 111 6.18 5.81 4.85
CA TRP A 111 4.84 6.35 4.61
C TRP A 111 3.79 5.31 4.20
N MET A 112 4.18 4.05 3.94
CA MET A 112 3.25 2.96 3.62
C MET A 112 3.45 1.80 4.60
N PRO A 113 2.73 1.70 5.73
CA PRO A 113 3.02 0.71 6.76
C PRO A 113 3.04 -0.73 6.26
N SER A 114 4.04 -1.51 6.73
CA SER A 114 4.25 -2.90 6.33
C SER A 114 3.20 -3.89 6.86
N ASP A 115 2.53 -3.56 7.97
CA ASP A 115 1.56 -4.45 8.58
C ASP A 115 0.15 -4.15 8.06
N ARG A 116 -0.65 -5.20 7.92
CA ARG A 116 -1.99 -5.13 7.34
C ARG A 116 -2.91 -4.12 8.05
N LEU A 117 -2.81 -4.00 9.37
CA LEU A 117 -3.64 -3.08 10.15
C LEU A 117 -3.17 -1.63 9.99
N GLY A 118 -1.87 -1.39 10.00
CA GLY A 118 -1.27 -0.09 9.73
C GLY A 118 -1.64 0.43 8.35
N LEU A 119 -1.53 -0.43 7.33
CA LEU A 119 -1.95 -0.08 5.96
C LEU A 119 -3.45 0.22 5.91
N GLN A 120 -4.29 -0.61 6.52
CA GLN A 120 -5.74 -0.36 6.57
C GLN A 120 -6.07 0.97 7.24
N ARG A 121 -5.43 1.30 8.38
CA ARG A 121 -5.64 2.58 9.05
C ARG A 121 -5.25 3.76 8.16
N LEU A 122 -4.11 3.66 7.47
CA LEU A 122 -3.68 4.69 6.50
C LEU A 122 -4.74 4.89 5.41
N GLU A 123 -5.23 3.80 4.84
CA GLU A 123 -6.22 3.85 3.78
C GLU A 123 -7.56 4.43 4.26
N GLU A 124 -8.03 4.03 5.44
CA GLU A 124 -9.25 4.55 6.05
C GLU A 124 -9.12 6.04 6.40
N SER A 125 -7.98 6.47 6.95
CA SER A 125 -7.77 7.87 7.35
C SER A 125 -7.59 8.82 6.18
N THR A 126 -7.11 8.33 5.03
CA THR A 126 -6.85 9.16 3.84
C THR A 126 -7.94 8.99 2.77
N GLY A 127 -8.75 7.94 2.83
CA GLY A 127 -9.65 7.55 1.75
C GLY A 127 -8.92 6.98 0.52
N LEU A 128 -7.61 6.73 0.61
CA LEU A 128 -6.78 6.26 -0.50
C LEU A 128 -6.46 4.78 -0.34
N ALA A 129 -6.48 3.98 -1.41
CA ALA A 129 -5.95 2.62 -1.40
C ALA A 129 -4.53 2.58 -2.01
N PHE A 130 -3.62 1.78 -1.46
CA PHE A 130 -2.22 1.72 -1.91
C PHE A 130 -1.81 0.32 -2.32
N ARG A 131 -1.25 0.14 -3.53
CA ARG A 131 -0.70 -1.15 -3.95
C ARG A 131 0.64 -0.98 -4.65
N PHE A 132 1.58 -1.87 -4.39
CA PHE A 132 2.77 -2.04 -5.23
C PHE A 132 2.38 -2.67 -6.55
N VAL A 133 2.68 -2.00 -7.66
CA VAL A 133 2.34 -2.44 -9.00
C VAL A 133 3.57 -3.05 -9.66
N ILE A 134 3.52 -4.34 -9.94
CA ILE A 134 4.62 -5.09 -10.52
C ILE A 134 4.11 -6.09 -11.56
N GLY A 135 4.86 -6.22 -12.65
CA GLY A 135 4.67 -7.24 -13.66
C GLY A 135 5.29 -8.58 -13.28
N ARG A 136 5.48 -9.44 -14.27
CA ARG A 136 6.12 -10.75 -14.16
C ARG A 136 7.53 -10.76 -14.71
N SER A 137 8.31 -11.75 -14.29
CA SER A 137 9.62 -12.09 -14.84
C SER A 137 9.63 -13.54 -15.34
N SER A 138 10.44 -13.82 -16.35
CA SER A 138 10.76 -15.18 -16.78
C SER A 138 11.71 -15.90 -15.81
N ASP A 139 12.41 -15.14 -14.95
CA ASP A 139 13.27 -15.67 -13.91
C ASP A 139 12.42 -16.27 -12.76
N ARG A 140 12.49 -17.60 -12.64
CA ARG A 140 11.74 -18.36 -11.62
C ARG A 140 12.17 -18.02 -10.20
N SER A 141 13.43 -17.64 -9.98
CA SER A 141 13.93 -17.27 -8.65
C SER A 141 13.33 -15.94 -8.21
N LYS A 142 13.32 -14.94 -9.11
CA LYS A 142 12.67 -13.64 -8.91
C LYS A 142 11.17 -13.80 -8.64
N MET A 143 10.48 -14.64 -9.41
CA MET A 143 9.05 -14.92 -9.19
C MET A 143 8.78 -15.65 -7.87
N SER A 144 9.66 -16.58 -7.46
CA SER A 144 9.54 -17.28 -6.17
C SER A 144 9.72 -16.33 -4.99
N ALA A 145 10.71 -15.43 -5.07
CA ALA A 145 10.92 -14.39 -4.07
C ALA A 145 9.71 -13.44 -3.96
N LEU A 146 9.18 -12.99 -5.11
CA LEU A 146 7.98 -12.13 -5.14
C LEU A 146 6.77 -12.83 -4.51
N LYS A 147 6.52 -14.12 -4.81
CA LYS A 147 5.42 -14.87 -4.19
C LYS A 147 5.51 -14.91 -2.67
N LYS A 148 6.73 -15.06 -2.11
CA LYS A 148 6.95 -15.01 -0.66
C LYS A 148 6.67 -13.62 -0.09
N GLU A 149 7.08 -12.57 -0.80
CA GLU A 149 6.82 -11.18 -0.40
C GLU A 149 5.31 -10.85 -0.42
N VAL A 150 4.60 -11.26 -1.48
CA VAL A 150 3.14 -11.12 -1.59
C VAL A 150 2.43 -11.84 -0.45
N ALA A 151 2.82 -13.08 -0.14
CA ALA A 151 2.25 -13.84 0.97
C ALA A 151 2.53 -13.21 2.34
N GLN A 152 3.65 -12.48 2.48
CA GLN A 152 4.03 -11.83 3.72
C GLN A 152 3.28 -10.51 3.97
N PHE A 153 3.12 -9.67 2.94
CA PHE A 153 2.64 -8.29 3.12
C PHE A 153 1.24 -8.03 2.57
N ASP A 154 0.77 -8.84 1.61
CA ASP A 154 -0.55 -8.72 0.99
C ASP A 154 -0.88 -7.30 0.45
N ASP A 155 0.10 -6.64 -0.19
CA ASP A 155 0.01 -5.24 -0.63
C ASP A 155 0.30 -5.00 -2.12
N PHE A 156 0.12 -6.02 -2.98
CA PHE A 156 0.49 -5.96 -4.41
C PHE A 156 -0.69 -5.95 -5.39
N LEU A 157 -0.51 -5.24 -6.51
CA LEU A 157 -1.26 -5.45 -7.75
C LEU A 157 -0.30 -6.08 -8.77
N LEU A 158 -0.53 -7.36 -9.09
CA LEU A 158 0.28 -8.13 -10.01
C LEU A 158 -0.31 -8.04 -11.41
N LEU A 159 0.48 -7.58 -12.38
CA LEU A 159 0.06 -7.44 -13.77
C LEU A 159 0.66 -8.54 -14.65
N ASP A 160 -0.11 -9.11 -15.57
CA ASP A 160 0.41 -10.00 -16.61
C ASP A 160 1.13 -9.24 -17.75
N ILE A 161 2.18 -8.51 -17.37
CA ILE A 161 3.12 -7.85 -18.28
C ILE A 161 4.54 -8.16 -17.86
N GLU A 162 5.42 -8.38 -18.83
CA GLU A 162 6.83 -8.63 -18.53
C GLU A 162 7.52 -7.34 -18.07
N GLU A 163 8.18 -7.38 -16.91
CA GLU A 163 8.94 -6.26 -16.35
C GLU A 163 10.16 -5.93 -17.19
N GLN A 164 10.13 -4.77 -17.85
CA GLN A 164 11.25 -4.18 -18.60
C GLN A 164 11.09 -2.66 -18.62
N TYR A 165 12.19 -1.91 -18.54
CA TYR A 165 12.16 -0.44 -18.57
C TYR A 165 11.51 0.10 -19.86
N SER A 166 11.81 -0.50 -21.01
CA SER A 166 11.20 -0.14 -22.30
C SER A 166 9.70 -0.42 -22.39
N LYS A 167 9.13 -1.17 -21.43
CA LYS A 167 7.71 -1.51 -21.36
C LYS A 167 6.93 -0.67 -20.34
N LEU A 168 7.56 0.33 -19.71
CA LEU A 168 6.89 1.20 -18.73
C LEU A 168 5.58 1.82 -19.24
N PRO A 169 5.49 2.39 -20.47
CA PRO A 169 4.22 2.92 -20.97
C PRO A 169 3.09 1.88 -20.99
N TYR A 170 3.41 0.64 -21.39
CA TYR A 170 2.45 -0.47 -21.41
C TYR A 170 2.07 -0.93 -20.00
N LYS A 171 3.04 -0.96 -19.08
CA LYS A 171 2.79 -1.29 -17.66
C LYS A 171 1.85 -0.27 -17.04
N THR A 172 2.05 1.02 -17.31
CA THR A 172 1.21 2.11 -16.80
C THR A 172 -0.21 2.03 -17.38
N LEU A 173 -0.37 1.75 -18.68
CA LEU A 173 -1.70 1.51 -19.24
C LEU A 173 -2.38 0.29 -18.58
N ALA A 174 -1.65 -0.82 -18.44
CA ALA A 174 -2.17 -2.03 -17.79
C ALA A 174 -2.57 -1.77 -16.33
N PHE A 175 -1.78 -0.96 -15.61
CA PHE A 175 -2.10 -0.49 -14.27
C PHE A 175 -3.43 0.26 -14.23
N PHE A 176 -3.61 1.29 -15.07
CA PHE A 176 -4.85 2.07 -15.08
C PHE A 176 -6.06 1.22 -15.41
N LYS A 177 -5.93 0.29 -16.37
CA LYS A 177 -7.02 -0.62 -16.71
C LYS A 177 -7.37 -1.57 -15.56
N ALA A 178 -6.37 -2.21 -14.95
CA ALA A 178 -6.56 -3.09 -13.81
C ALA A 178 -7.15 -2.35 -12.59
N ALA A 179 -6.63 -1.17 -12.28
CA ALA A 179 -7.10 -0.35 -11.17
C ALA A 179 -8.56 0.09 -11.38
N TYR A 180 -8.92 0.50 -12.60
CA TYR A 180 -10.28 0.87 -12.94
C TYR A 180 -11.25 -0.29 -12.79
N GLU A 181 -10.88 -1.49 -13.21
CA GLU A 181 -11.74 -2.65 -13.05
C GLU A 181 -11.93 -3.07 -11.58
N LEU A 182 -10.91 -2.92 -10.74
CA LEU A 182 -10.93 -3.39 -9.36
C LEU A 182 -11.52 -2.37 -8.37
N PHE A 183 -11.29 -1.07 -8.61
CA PHE A 183 -11.62 0.01 -7.69
C PHE A 183 -12.56 1.02 -8.34
N ASP A 184 -13.59 1.44 -7.62
CA ASP A 184 -14.47 2.55 -7.97
C ASP A 184 -13.91 3.79 -7.26
N SER A 185 -13.20 4.63 -8.00
CA SER A 185 -12.40 5.72 -7.43
C SER A 185 -12.51 6.98 -8.27
N GLU A 186 -12.50 8.13 -7.61
CA GLU A 186 -12.54 9.45 -8.26
C GLU A 186 -11.21 9.76 -8.96
N PHE A 187 -10.08 9.26 -8.42
CA PHE A 187 -8.76 9.45 -8.99
C PHE A 187 -7.89 8.19 -8.92
N TYR A 188 -7.15 7.94 -10.00
CA TYR A 188 -6.12 6.92 -10.07
C TYR A 188 -4.75 7.59 -10.14
N VAL A 189 -3.89 7.28 -9.19
CA VAL A 189 -2.59 7.92 -9.01
C VAL A 189 -1.50 6.92 -9.36
N LYS A 190 -0.63 7.30 -10.29
CA LYS A 190 0.63 6.62 -10.52
C LYS A 190 1.69 7.28 -9.65
N ALA A 191 2.47 6.49 -8.90
CA ALA A 191 3.62 6.95 -8.14
C ALA A 191 4.82 6.02 -8.40
N ASP A 192 6.05 6.55 -8.41
CA ASP A 192 7.27 5.72 -8.42
C ASP A 192 7.67 5.26 -7.02
N ASP A 193 8.41 4.15 -6.94
CA ASP A 193 8.91 3.61 -5.67
C ASP A 193 10.15 4.33 -5.10
N ASP A 194 10.59 5.41 -5.75
CA ASP A 194 11.71 6.25 -5.33
C ASP A 194 11.31 7.70 -5.03
N ILE A 195 10.09 7.95 -4.57
CA ILE A 195 9.64 9.25 -4.04
C ILE A 195 9.25 9.15 -2.57
N TYR A 196 9.40 10.24 -1.83
CA TYR A 196 8.76 10.38 -0.52
C TYR A 196 7.38 11.01 -0.72
N LEU A 197 6.32 10.30 -0.34
CA LEU A 197 4.93 10.74 -0.48
C LEU A 197 4.35 11.08 0.89
N ARG A 198 3.48 12.09 0.93
CA ARG A 198 2.66 12.46 2.10
C ARG A 198 1.19 12.15 1.80
N PRO A 199 0.70 10.95 2.18
CA PRO A 199 -0.66 10.49 1.86
C PRO A 199 -1.78 11.42 2.31
N ASP A 200 -1.62 12.07 3.46
CA ASP A 200 -2.55 13.06 4.00
C ASP A 200 -2.71 14.27 3.05
N ARG A 201 -1.59 14.79 2.54
CA ARG A 201 -1.61 15.93 1.62
C ARG A 201 -2.11 15.55 0.24
N LEU A 202 -1.79 14.36 -0.22
CA LEU A 202 -2.35 13.82 -1.47
C LEU A 202 -3.88 13.70 -1.35
N SER A 203 -4.39 13.16 -0.24
CA SER A 203 -5.83 13.04 0.01
C SER A 203 -6.54 14.38 -0.11
N LEU A 204 -6.03 15.44 0.54
CA LEU A 204 -6.59 16.78 0.44
C LEU A 204 -6.58 17.34 -0.99
N LEU A 205 -5.48 17.12 -1.73
CA LEU A 205 -5.42 17.53 -3.14
C LEU A 205 -6.49 16.86 -3.99
N LEU A 206 -6.73 15.56 -3.78
CA LEU A 206 -7.72 14.80 -4.55
C LEU A 206 -9.15 15.19 -4.15
N ALA A 207 -9.41 15.45 -2.86
CA ALA A 207 -10.70 15.87 -2.35
C ALA A 207 -11.12 17.30 -2.78
N LYS A 208 -10.19 18.11 -3.29
CA LYS A 208 -10.47 19.47 -3.77
C LYS A 208 -11.52 19.45 -4.89
N GLU A 209 -12.56 20.27 -4.73
CA GLU A 209 -13.58 20.47 -5.77
C GLU A 209 -12.96 21.09 -7.04
N ARG A 210 -13.43 20.60 -8.19
CA ARG A 210 -12.97 21.03 -9.52
C ARG A 210 -14.16 21.26 -10.42
N SER A 211 -14.06 22.28 -11.27
CA SER A 211 -15.07 22.56 -12.30
C SER A 211 -15.05 21.55 -13.46
N HIS A 212 -13.92 20.86 -13.66
CA HIS A 212 -13.73 19.88 -14.73
C HIS A 212 -13.64 18.47 -14.14
N THR A 213 -14.49 17.57 -14.62
CA THR A 213 -14.44 16.16 -14.20
C THR A 213 -13.25 15.43 -14.80
N GLN A 214 -12.84 15.81 -16.02
CA GLN A 214 -11.68 15.28 -16.72
C GLN A 214 -10.41 16.06 -16.40
N THR A 215 -9.69 15.64 -15.37
CA THR A 215 -8.48 16.32 -14.90
C THR A 215 -7.27 15.38 -14.85
N TYR A 216 -6.13 15.90 -15.32
CA TYR A 216 -4.78 15.37 -15.20
C TYR A 216 -3.97 16.26 -14.26
N ILE A 217 -3.66 15.76 -13.06
CA ILE A 217 -2.97 16.51 -12.01
C ILE A 217 -1.52 16.05 -11.91
N GLY A 218 -0.59 16.99 -11.89
CA GLY A 218 0.82 16.69 -11.73
C GLY A 218 1.65 17.94 -11.60
N CYS A 219 2.95 17.78 -11.32
CA CYS A 219 3.88 18.88 -11.52
C CYS A 219 4.20 18.96 -13.02
N MET A 220 3.64 19.96 -13.69
CA MET A 220 3.72 20.08 -15.15
C MET A 220 5.07 20.65 -15.57
N LYS A 221 5.62 20.10 -16.65
CA LYS A 221 6.88 20.51 -17.27
C LYS A 221 6.81 20.53 -18.79
N LYS A 222 7.73 21.32 -19.34
CA LYS A 222 8.25 21.18 -20.70
C LYS A 222 9.74 20.86 -20.61
N GLY A 223 10.32 20.37 -21.69
CA GLY A 223 11.74 20.11 -21.74
C GLY A 223 12.17 19.56 -23.08
N ARG A 224 13.48 19.52 -23.30
CA ARG A 224 14.06 19.02 -24.55
C ARG A 224 13.68 17.57 -24.81
N VAL A 225 13.43 17.25 -26.08
CA VAL A 225 13.40 15.87 -26.56
C VAL A 225 14.83 15.34 -26.61
N PHE A 226 15.06 14.15 -26.04
CA PHE A 226 16.40 13.56 -26.00
C PHE A 226 16.62 12.74 -27.26
N THR A 227 17.46 13.23 -28.17
CA THR A 227 17.69 12.63 -29.50
C THR A 227 18.99 11.83 -29.61
N ASP A 228 19.85 11.86 -28.58
CA ASP A 228 21.07 11.05 -28.54
C ASP A 228 20.76 9.65 -27.98
N PRO A 229 20.98 8.56 -28.74
CA PRO A 229 20.77 7.18 -28.28
C PRO A 229 21.55 6.77 -27.04
N LYS A 230 22.58 7.52 -26.65
CA LYS A 230 23.38 7.28 -25.44
C LYS A 230 22.73 7.82 -24.17
N LEU A 231 21.71 8.68 -24.29
CA LEU A 231 21.02 9.28 -23.15
C LEU A 231 19.93 8.34 -22.65
N LYS A 232 19.78 8.26 -21.32
CA LYS A 232 18.80 7.39 -20.64
C LYS A 232 17.37 7.53 -21.18
N TRP A 233 16.97 8.74 -21.51
CA TRP A 233 15.61 9.08 -21.94
C TRP A 233 15.48 9.29 -23.45
N TYR A 234 16.41 8.71 -24.23
CA TYR A 234 16.38 8.76 -25.68
C TYR A 234 14.99 8.41 -26.25
N GLU A 235 14.48 9.28 -27.11
CA GLU A 235 13.22 9.12 -27.79
C GLU A 235 13.46 8.83 -29.29
N PRO A 236 13.32 7.56 -29.73
CA PRO A 236 13.53 7.18 -31.13
C PRO A 236 12.51 7.78 -32.08
N LEU A 237 11.35 8.23 -31.58
CA LEU A 237 10.33 8.93 -32.37
C LEU A 237 10.42 10.45 -32.22
N SER A 238 11.61 10.99 -31.92
CA SER A 238 11.82 12.42 -31.70
C SER A 238 11.32 13.29 -32.85
N ASP A 239 11.41 12.82 -34.09
CA ASP A 239 10.95 13.55 -35.28
C ASP A 239 9.44 13.83 -35.27
N LEU A 240 8.65 13.03 -34.53
CA LEU A 240 7.21 13.27 -34.33
C LEU A 240 6.91 14.31 -33.23
N LEU A 241 7.88 14.56 -32.34
CA LEU A 241 7.72 15.44 -31.17
C LEU A 241 8.40 16.80 -31.36
N GLY A 242 9.37 16.89 -32.26
CA GLY A 242 10.21 18.07 -32.44
C GLY A 242 11.28 18.19 -31.36
N ASN A 243 11.73 19.43 -31.09
CA ASN A 243 12.86 19.69 -30.19
C ASN A 243 12.46 19.81 -28.71
N GLU A 244 11.18 20.07 -28.44
CA GLU A 244 10.65 20.26 -27.08
C GLU A 244 9.39 19.43 -26.89
N TYR A 245 9.29 18.71 -25.77
CA TYR A 245 8.06 18.05 -25.37
C TYR A 245 6.97 19.08 -25.07
N PHE A 246 5.73 18.73 -25.41
CA PHE A 246 4.55 19.44 -24.96
C PHE A 246 4.42 19.45 -23.42
N LEU A 247 3.52 20.27 -22.88
CA LEU A 247 3.31 20.34 -21.43
C LEU A 247 2.73 19.02 -20.92
N HIS A 248 3.41 18.37 -19.97
CA HIS A 248 2.97 17.11 -19.34
C HIS A 248 3.49 17.03 -17.89
N ALA A 249 2.92 16.14 -17.05
CA ALA A 249 3.43 15.95 -15.71
C ALA A 249 4.80 15.25 -15.71
N TYR A 250 5.61 15.50 -14.69
CA TYR A 250 6.76 14.66 -14.41
C TYR A 250 6.34 13.22 -14.10
N GLY A 251 7.14 12.25 -14.57
CA GLY A 251 6.93 10.84 -14.33
C GLY A 251 6.77 10.38 -12.88
N PRO A 252 7.47 10.91 -11.86
CA PRO A 252 7.46 10.33 -10.51
C PRO A 252 6.08 10.23 -9.87
N ILE A 253 5.18 11.19 -10.10
CA ILE A 253 3.81 11.14 -9.62
C ILE A 253 2.85 11.98 -10.45
N TYR A 254 1.67 11.42 -10.73
CA TYR A 254 0.52 12.15 -11.28
C TYR A 254 -0.80 11.41 -11.02
N ALA A 255 -1.91 12.15 -11.08
CA ALA A 255 -3.26 11.63 -10.87
C ALA A 255 -4.13 11.86 -12.11
N LEU A 256 -4.91 10.84 -12.48
CA LEU A 256 -5.92 10.89 -13.53
C LEU A 256 -7.30 10.70 -12.91
N SER A 257 -8.22 11.61 -13.20
CA SER A 257 -9.63 11.46 -12.81
C SER A 257 -10.27 10.18 -13.38
N ALA A 258 -11.34 9.72 -12.75
CA ALA A 258 -12.09 8.53 -13.16
C ALA A 258 -12.51 8.56 -14.63
N ASP A 259 -13.00 9.70 -15.12
CA ASP A 259 -13.46 9.88 -16.51
C ASP A 259 -12.32 9.75 -17.52
N VAL A 260 -11.13 10.25 -17.15
CA VAL A 260 -9.91 10.11 -17.97
C VAL A 260 -9.51 8.64 -18.06
N VAL A 261 -9.48 7.94 -16.92
CA VAL A 261 -9.13 6.51 -16.91
C VAL A 261 -10.17 5.67 -17.62
N ALA A 262 -11.46 5.97 -17.48
CA ALA A 262 -12.52 5.30 -18.24
C ALA A 262 -12.30 5.45 -19.76
N SER A 263 -11.89 6.64 -20.20
CA SER A 263 -11.53 6.90 -21.60
C SER A 263 -10.33 6.06 -22.03
N LEU A 264 -9.27 5.97 -21.21
CA LEU A 264 -8.10 5.12 -21.46
C LEU A 264 -8.45 3.62 -21.54
N VAL A 265 -9.37 3.15 -20.70
CA VAL A 265 -9.87 1.77 -20.70
C VAL A 265 -10.61 1.47 -21.99
N ALA A 266 -11.44 2.40 -22.45
CA ALA A 266 -12.22 2.28 -23.68
C ALA A 266 -11.38 2.40 -24.97
N LEU A 267 -10.11 2.83 -24.88
CA LEU A 267 -9.23 2.92 -26.04
C LEU A 267 -9.01 1.54 -26.68
N ARG A 268 -9.23 1.49 -28.00
CA ARG A 268 -8.84 0.32 -28.80
C ARG A 268 -7.32 0.16 -28.76
N ASN A 269 -6.86 -1.08 -28.74
CA ASN A 269 -5.43 -1.39 -28.84
C ASN A 269 -4.84 -0.70 -30.08
N ASN A 270 -3.66 -0.10 -29.92
CA ASN A 270 -2.93 0.62 -30.96
C ASN A 270 -3.63 1.86 -31.55
N SER A 271 -4.68 2.39 -30.90
CA SER A 271 -5.32 3.64 -31.34
C SER A 271 -4.45 4.86 -31.08
N PHE A 272 -3.72 4.89 -29.97
CA PHE A 272 -2.82 5.98 -29.60
C PHE A 272 -1.35 5.58 -29.70
N ARG A 273 -0.51 6.57 -29.99
CA ARG A 273 0.95 6.39 -30.12
C ARG A 273 1.58 6.15 -28.75
N MET A 274 2.39 5.09 -28.64
CA MET A 274 3.30 4.88 -27.53
C MET A 274 4.66 5.53 -27.84
N PHE A 275 5.23 6.22 -26.87
CA PHE A 275 6.60 6.77 -26.90
C PHE A 275 7.50 5.95 -25.96
N SER A 276 8.83 6.15 -26.00
CA SER A 276 9.75 5.41 -25.14
C SER A 276 9.60 5.79 -23.66
N ASN A 277 9.32 7.07 -23.41
CA ASN A 277 9.13 7.60 -22.06
C ASN A 277 7.64 7.51 -21.66
N GLU A 278 7.37 6.96 -20.47
CA GLU A 278 6.00 6.75 -19.99
C GLU A 278 5.25 8.07 -19.78
N ASP A 279 5.90 9.04 -19.13
CA ASP A 279 5.31 10.33 -18.80
C ASP A 279 4.96 11.15 -20.05
N VAL A 280 5.83 11.07 -21.05
CA VAL A 280 5.59 11.60 -22.40
C VAL A 280 4.41 10.89 -23.05
N THR A 281 4.33 9.56 -22.97
CA THR A 281 3.21 8.80 -23.54
C THR A 281 1.87 9.24 -22.94
N ILE A 282 1.78 9.31 -21.61
CA ILE A 282 0.56 9.73 -20.93
C ILE A 282 0.22 11.18 -21.28
N GLY A 283 1.20 12.09 -21.24
CA GLY A 283 0.98 13.49 -21.59
C GLY A 283 0.48 13.69 -23.03
N ALA A 284 1.01 12.93 -24.00
CA ALA A 284 0.55 13.00 -25.39
C ALA A 284 -0.94 12.63 -25.50
N TRP A 285 -1.37 11.63 -24.74
CA TRP A 285 -2.76 11.16 -24.73
C TRP A 285 -3.68 12.15 -24.03
N MET A 286 -3.21 12.79 -22.96
CA MET A 286 -3.98 13.84 -22.28
C MET A 286 -4.24 15.03 -23.21
N LEU A 287 -3.28 15.38 -24.07
CA LEU A 287 -3.49 16.37 -25.13
C LEU A 287 -4.46 15.88 -26.19
N ALA A 288 -4.29 14.67 -26.69
CA ALA A 288 -5.16 14.09 -27.73
C ALA A 288 -6.62 13.98 -27.28
N MET A 289 -6.87 13.72 -26.00
CA MET A 289 -8.21 13.61 -25.41
C MET A 289 -8.76 14.93 -24.87
N ASN A 290 -8.06 16.06 -25.06
CA ASN A 290 -8.47 17.38 -24.58
C ASN A 290 -8.72 17.44 -23.05
N ILE A 291 -7.81 16.84 -22.28
CA ILE A 291 -7.91 16.76 -20.81
C ILE A 291 -7.35 18.02 -20.14
N ASN A 292 -8.01 18.50 -19.09
CA ASN A 292 -7.55 19.65 -18.31
C ASN A 292 -6.27 19.32 -17.54
N HIS A 293 -5.22 20.14 -17.71
CA HIS A 293 -3.95 19.98 -17.02
C HIS A 293 -3.91 20.86 -15.77
N GLU A 294 -3.89 20.24 -14.59
CA GLU A 294 -3.71 20.94 -13.32
C GLU A 294 -2.25 20.86 -12.88
N ASN A 295 -1.56 22.00 -12.94
CA ASN A 295 -0.18 22.10 -12.46
C ASN A 295 -0.14 22.31 -10.95
N ASN A 296 0.44 21.36 -10.22
CA ASN A 296 0.66 21.45 -8.79
C ASN A 296 2.13 21.19 -8.42
N ARG A 297 2.83 22.23 -7.96
CA ARG A 297 4.25 22.17 -7.60
C ARG A 297 4.54 21.39 -6.32
N ALA A 298 3.56 21.23 -5.44
CA ALA A 298 3.72 20.42 -4.23
C ALA A 298 3.99 18.93 -4.55
N LEU A 299 3.73 18.48 -5.77
CA LEU A 299 4.04 17.13 -6.25
C LEU A 299 5.50 16.95 -6.71
N CYS A 300 6.34 17.99 -6.62
CA CYS A 300 7.71 17.98 -7.13
C CYS A 300 8.71 18.80 -6.31
N GLU A 301 8.52 18.85 -4.99
CA GLU A 301 9.42 19.62 -4.13
C GLU A 301 10.75 18.86 -3.92
N PRO A 302 11.89 19.56 -3.86
CA PRO A 302 13.18 18.92 -3.56
C PRO A 302 13.34 18.60 -2.08
N GLU A 303 12.56 19.26 -1.21
CA GLU A 303 12.56 19.06 0.24
C GLU A 303 11.14 19.12 0.80
N CYS A 304 10.92 18.55 1.98
CA CYS A 304 9.63 18.66 2.64
C CYS A 304 9.38 20.08 3.15
N THR A 305 8.37 20.72 2.59
CA THR A 305 7.74 21.95 3.08
C THR A 305 6.40 21.61 3.75
N PRO A 306 5.77 22.54 4.50
CA PRO A 306 4.44 22.31 5.06
C PRO A 306 3.41 21.84 4.02
N SER A 307 3.47 22.40 2.80
CA SER A 307 2.55 22.09 1.69
C SER A 307 2.99 20.95 0.77
N SER A 308 4.25 20.49 0.86
CA SER A 308 4.78 19.42 0.00
C SER A 308 3.90 18.16 0.04
N ILE A 309 3.61 17.58 -1.12
CA ILE A 309 2.87 16.32 -1.27
C ILE A 309 3.84 15.20 -1.62
N ALA A 310 4.76 15.45 -2.57
CA ALA A 310 5.77 14.50 -2.98
C ALA A 310 7.14 15.17 -3.09
N VAL A 311 8.17 14.44 -2.66
CA VAL A 311 9.55 14.91 -2.63
C VAL A 311 10.46 13.98 -3.45
N TRP A 312 11.21 14.58 -4.37
CA TRP A 312 12.17 13.89 -5.26
C TRP A 312 13.22 14.85 -5.85
N ASP A 313 14.29 14.31 -6.45
CA ASP A 313 15.52 15.07 -6.79
C ASP A 313 15.77 15.26 -8.32
N ILE A 314 14.76 15.19 -9.21
CA ILE A 314 14.97 15.49 -10.65
C ILE A 314 15.46 16.94 -10.83
N PRO A 315 16.47 17.21 -11.68
CA PRO A 315 17.09 16.30 -12.64
C PRO A 315 18.33 15.55 -12.13
N LYS A 316 18.71 15.69 -10.86
CA LYS A 316 19.90 15.04 -10.29
C LYS A 316 19.78 13.52 -10.29
N CYS A 317 18.59 13.01 -9.96
CA CYS A 317 18.23 11.59 -10.00
C CYS A 317 16.87 11.42 -10.68
N SER A 318 16.48 10.19 -11.05
CA SER A 318 15.17 9.94 -11.69
C SER A 318 13.98 10.01 -10.72
N GLY A 319 14.25 9.91 -9.42
CA GLY A 319 13.38 10.21 -8.30
C GLY A 319 14.26 10.77 -7.18
N LEU A 320 14.22 10.20 -5.99
CA LEU A 320 15.20 10.45 -4.93
C LEU A 320 16.56 9.83 -5.27
N CYS A 321 17.63 10.51 -4.91
CA CYS A 321 18.97 9.92 -4.90
C CYS A 321 19.14 8.96 -3.72
N ASN A 322 19.62 7.74 -3.98
CA ASN A 322 19.74 6.68 -2.97
C ASN A 322 18.43 6.46 -2.17
N PRO A 323 17.32 6.13 -2.85
CA PRO A 323 15.97 6.18 -2.28
C PRO A 323 15.82 5.32 -1.03
N GLU A 324 16.47 4.15 -0.97
CA GLU A 324 16.41 3.25 0.19
C GLU A 324 16.84 3.92 1.50
N LYS A 325 17.87 4.79 1.43
CA LYS A 325 18.34 5.57 2.58
C LYS A 325 17.54 6.86 2.73
N ARG A 326 17.32 7.57 1.62
CA ARG A 326 16.75 8.92 1.63
C ARG A 326 15.31 8.94 2.13
N LEU A 327 14.52 7.90 1.83
CA LEU A 327 13.17 7.73 2.37
C LEU A 327 13.16 7.73 3.90
N LEU A 328 14.08 6.98 4.51
CA LEU A 328 14.19 6.87 5.97
C LEU A 328 14.63 8.21 6.59
N GLU A 329 15.60 8.89 5.98
CA GLU A 329 16.06 10.21 6.42
C GLU A 329 14.96 11.27 6.37
N LEU A 330 14.18 11.31 5.28
CA LEU A 330 13.07 12.24 5.15
C LEU A 330 11.99 11.94 6.18
N HIS A 331 11.66 10.66 6.39
CA HIS A 331 10.63 10.28 7.36
C HIS A 331 10.95 10.70 8.82
N GLN A 332 12.23 10.81 9.17
CA GLN A 332 12.67 11.28 10.48
C GLN A 332 12.55 12.80 10.66
N LYS A 333 12.36 13.57 9.59
CA LYS A 333 12.17 15.01 9.68
C LYS A 333 10.72 15.32 10.05
N GLU A 334 10.53 16.13 11.09
CA GLU A 334 9.20 16.58 11.51
C GLU A 334 8.44 17.29 10.38
N SER A 335 9.14 18.04 9.52
CA SER A 335 8.53 18.70 8.37
C SER A 335 7.89 17.72 7.37
N CYS A 336 8.35 16.47 7.32
CA CYS A 336 7.84 15.43 6.44
C CYS A 336 6.78 14.53 7.08
N SER A 337 6.93 14.17 8.36
CA SER A 337 6.11 13.12 9.02
C SER A 337 5.12 13.64 10.06
N SER A 338 5.33 14.85 10.59
CA SER A 338 4.55 15.38 11.73
C SER A 338 3.97 16.77 11.49
N SER A 339 4.17 17.37 10.30
CA SER A 339 3.70 18.74 10.05
C SER A 339 2.17 18.79 9.87
N PRO A 340 1.47 19.67 10.62
CA PRO A 340 0.01 19.72 10.65
C PRO A 340 -0.59 20.04 9.29
N THR A 341 -1.69 19.37 8.95
CA THR A 341 -2.27 19.32 7.60
C THR A 341 -2.77 20.66 7.05
N VAL A 342 -2.89 21.67 7.92
CA VAL A 342 -3.31 23.04 7.62
C VAL A 342 -2.27 23.99 8.20
N GLU A 343 -1.87 25.01 7.45
CA GLU A 343 -1.13 26.13 8.05
C GLU A 343 -2.05 26.78 9.10
N SER A 344 -1.55 27.05 10.30
CA SER A 344 -2.29 27.84 11.27
C SER A 344 -2.53 29.21 10.64
N ASP A 345 -3.78 29.66 10.57
CA ASP A 345 -4.20 31.00 10.14
C ASP A 345 -3.73 32.08 11.15
N GLU A 346 -2.46 32.08 11.53
CA GLU A 346 -1.85 33.13 12.35
C GLU A 346 -0.97 34.00 11.46
N GLU A 347 -1.48 35.22 11.21
CA GLU A 347 -0.90 36.33 10.43
C GLU A 347 0.50 36.78 10.89
#